data_AF-A0AA91ZSB9-F1
#
_entry.id   AF-A0AA91ZSB9-F1
#
_cell.length_a   1.000
_cell.length_b   1.000
_cell.length_c   1.000
_cell.angle_alpha   90.00
_cell.angle_beta   90.00
_cell.angle_gamma   90.00
#
_symmetry.space_group_name_H-M   'P 1'
#
loop_
_entity.id
_entity.type
_entity.pdbx_description
1 polymer ?
#
loop_
_entity_poly.entity_id
_entity_poly.type
_entity_poly.pdbx_seq_one_letter_code
_entity_poly.pdbx_strand_id
1 'polypeptide(L)'
;MKKHLFAIILILITCVAWAVSWPHLPETMAIHWSGEEANGFATKFNAMLLTLGIMIVSYGLLIVIPKVDPRKTNYDKFSKSFTMISYSILFVLFLVNILVLATALGYKIPMNSAPNIIVGILFLVIGNYLPQCKPNFFIGIRNAWTLSNEEVWRKTHRFSGKVFVIVGLMMIISIFAPAALKSFLMLGIIIGAVALTMLYSYFVYKKEMGI
;
A
#
# COMPACT_ATOMS: atom_id res chain seq x y z
N MET A 1 13.02 -19.73 -5.04
CA MET A 1 11.78 -20.34 -4.50
C MET A 1 11.37 -19.77 -3.12
N LYS A 2 12.23 -19.75 -2.09
CA LYS A 2 11.85 -19.25 -0.74
C LYS A 2 11.30 -17.80 -0.70
N LYS A 3 11.79 -16.89 -1.56
CA LYS A 3 11.35 -15.47 -1.66
C LYS A 3 9.92 -15.26 -2.20
N HIS A 4 9.28 -16.30 -2.72
CA HIS A 4 7.89 -16.21 -3.22
C HIS A 4 6.92 -17.04 -2.40
N LEU A 5 7.42 -17.90 -1.50
CA LEU A 5 6.60 -18.84 -0.75
C LEU A 5 5.53 -18.11 0.07
N PHE A 6 5.91 -17.03 0.77
CA PHE A 6 4.97 -16.22 1.54
C PHE A 6 3.84 -15.65 0.68
N ALA A 7 4.19 -15.01 -0.45
CA ALA A 7 3.22 -14.43 -1.37
C ALA A 7 2.28 -15.49 -1.97
N ILE A 8 2.82 -16.63 -2.40
CA ILE A 8 2.05 -17.74 -2.97
C ILE A 8 1.10 -18.32 -1.93
N ILE A 9 1.57 -18.55 -0.70
CA ILE A 9 0.72 -19.04 0.39
C ILE A 9 -0.42 -18.06 0.66
N LEU A 10 -0.14 -16.76 0.75
CA LEU A 10 -1.21 -15.76 0.93
C LEU A 10 -2.24 -15.82 -0.19
N ILE A 11 -1.82 -15.87 -1.46
CA ILE A 11 -2.73 -15.95 -2.61
C ILE A 11 -3.56 -17.23 -2.54
N LEU A 12 -2.94 -18.39 -2.26
CA LEU A 12 -3.63 -19.67 -2.16
C LEU A 12 -4.67 -19.65 -1.04
N ILE A 13 -4.33 -19.10 0.14
CA ILE A 13 -5.29 -18.94 1.24
C ILE A 13 -6.43 -18.03 0.81
N THR A 14 -6.18 -16.92 0.12
CA THR A 14 -7.24 -16.04 -0.40
C THR A 14 -8.15 -16.78 -1.37
N CYS A 15 -7.60 -17.55 -2.31
CA CYS A 15 -8.39 -18.36 -3.26
C CYS A 15 -9.27 -19.36 -2.54
N VAL A 16 -8.72 -20.08 -1.55
CA VAL A 16 -9.48 -21.04 -0.74
C VAL A 16 -10.58 -20.32 0.06
N ALA A 17 -10.28 -19.16 0.65
CA ALA A 17 -11.27 -18.37 1.39
C ALA A 17 -12.46 -17.95 0.52
N TRP A 18 -12.21 -17.50 -0.72
CA TRP A 18 -13.27 -17.22 -1.69
C TRP A 18 -14.06 -18.47 -2.06
N ALA A 19 -13.38 -19.58 -2.38
CA ALA A 19 -14.04 -20.82 -2.78
C ALA A 19 -14.94 -21.40 -1.68
N VAL A 20 -14.48 -21.40 -0.43
CA VAL A 20 -15.25 -21.88 0.74
C VAL A 20 -16.41 -20.95 1.07
N SER A 21 -16.21 -19.63 0.95
CA SER A 21 -17.27 -18.66 1.25
C SER A 21 -18.34 -18.62 0.17
N TRP A 22 -18.00 -18.92 -1.09
CA TRP A 22 -18.85 -18.73 -2.28
C TRP A 22 -20.31 -19.16 -2.14
N PRO A 23 -20.66 -20.34 -1.57
CA PRO A 23 -22.05 -20.78 -1.42
C PRO A 23 -22.86 -19.93 -0.44
N HIS A 24 -22.19 -19.21 0.45
CA HIS A 24 -22.78 -18.44 1.55
C HIS A 24 -22.78 -16.93 1.26
N LEU A 25 -22.19 -16.49 0.15
CA LEU A 25 -22.13 -15.08 -0.23
C LEU A 25 -23.43 -14.64 -0.91
N PRO A 26 -23.96 -13.44 -0.59
CA PRO A 26 -25.07 -12.87 -1.34
C PRO A 26 -24.64 -12.55 -2.77
N GLU A 27 -25.60 -12.50 -3.71
CA GLU A 27 -25.30 -12.19 -5.12
C GLU A 27 -24.67 -10.80 -5.30
N THR A 28 -25.06 -9.84 -4.45
CA THR A 28 -24.52 -8.48 -4.42
C THR A 28 -23.87 -8.20 -3.07
N MET A 29 -22.64 -7.67 -3.10
CA MET A 29 -21.83 -7.39 -1.91
C MET A 29 -21.31 -5.95 -1.94
N ALA A 30 -21.11 -5.37 -0.76
CA ALA A 30 -20.44 -4.08 -0.61
C ALA A 30 -18.94 -4.22 -0.94
N ILE A 31 -18.42 -3.26 -1.72
CA ILE A 31 -17.00 -3.17 -2.09
C ILE A 31 -16.40 -1.79 -1.83
N HIS A 32 -17.23 -0.82 -1.43
CA HIS A 32 -16.80 0.53 -1.07
C HIS A 32 -17.68 1.10 0.05
N TRP A 33 -17.04 1.84 0.95
CA TRP A 33 -17.67 2.44 2.12
C TRP A 33 -17.33 3.92 2.24
N SER A 34 -18.31 4.73 2.62
CA SER A 34 -18.13 6.11 3.06
C SER A 34 -18.37 6.18 4.56
N GLY A 35 -17.29 6.09 5.34
CA GLY A 35 -17.41 5.88 6.78
C GLY A 35 -17.88 4.45 7.08
N GLU A 36 -18.99 4.30 7.80
CA GLU A 36 -19.62 2.99 8.05
C GLU A 36 -20.63 2.59 6.96
N GLU A 37 -21.07 3.53 6.14
CA GLU A 37 -22.12 3.28 5.16
C GLU A 37 -21.54 2.70 3.86
N ALA A 38 -22.02 1.51 3.48
CA ALA A 38 -21.71 0.94 2.19
C ALA A 38 -22.41 1.75 1.08
N ASN A 39 -21.62 2.29 0.15
CA ASN A 39 -22.13 3.12 -0.96
C ASN A 39 -21.63 2.67 -2.34
N GLY A 40 -20.87 1.58 -2.42
CA GLY A 40 -20.51 0.93 -3.67
C GLY A 40 -20.67 -0.59 -3.55
N PHE A 41 -21.34 -1.17 -4.54
CA PHE A 41 -21.72 -2.57 -4.55
C PHE A 41 -21.31 -3.24 -5.86
N ALA A 42 -21.04 -4.53 -5.82
CA ALA A 42 -20.74 -5.34 -6.99
C ALA A 42 -21.32 -6.75 -6.83
N THR A 43 -21.46 -7.47 -7.95
CA THR A 43 -21.78 -8.90 -7.89
C THR A 43 -20.66 -9.66 -7.19
N LYS A 44 -20.96 -10.79 -6.54
CA LYS A 44 -19.94 -11.60 -5.85
C LYS A 44 -18.77 -12.00 -6.74
N PHE A 45 -19.04 -12.25 -8.03
CA PHE A 45 -18.00 -12.50 -9.02
C PHE A 45 -17.13 -11.26 -9.30
N ASN A 46 -17.73 -10.10 -9.51
CA ASN A 46 -16.98 -8.87 -9.79
C ASN A 46 -16.19 -8.40 -8.56
N ALA A 47 -16.73 -8.56 -7.35
CA ALA A 47 -16.03 -8.28 -6.10
C ALA A 47 -14.80 -9.20 -5.95
N MET A 48 -14.95 -10.50 -6.18
CA MET A 48 -13.83 -11.45 -6.20
C MET A 48 -12.79 -11.04 -7.23
N LEU A 49 -13.20 -10.79 -8.48
CA LEU A 49 -12.29 -10.40 -9.55
C LEU A 49 -11.53 -9.11 -9.20
N LEU A 50 -12.21 -8.13 -8.60
CA LEU A 50 -11.58 -6.88 -8.19
C LEU A 50 -10.53 -7.13 -7.09
N THR A 51 -10.90 -7.78 -5.98
CA THR A 51 -10.04 -7.88 -4.79
C THR A 51 -8.99 -8.99 -4.91
N LEU A 52 -9.33 -10.14 -5.49
CA LEU A 52 -8.37 -11.22 -5.74
C LEU A 52 -7.54 -10.93 -7.00
N GLY A 53 -8.16 -10.38 -8.04
CA GLY A 53 -7.46 -10.02 -9.27
C GLY A 53 -6.41 -8.93 -9.04
N ILE A 54 -6.71 -7.87 -8.28
CA ILE A 54 -5.68 -6.87 -7.95
C ILE A 54 -4.52 -7.46 -7.15
N MET A 55 -4.78 -8.46 -6.29
CA MET A 55 -3.74 -9.16 -5.54
C MET A 55 -2.82 -9.99 -6.45
N ILE A 56 -3.40 -10.75 -7.38
CA ILE A 56 -2.65 -11.57 -8.35
C ILE A 56 -1.87 -10.67 -9.32
N VAL A 57 -2.50 -9.62 -9.85
CA VAL A 57 -1.84 -8.65 -10.74
C VAL A 57 -0.70 -7.95 -10.02
N SER A 58 -0.91 -7.51 -8.78
CA SER A 58 0.14 -6.88 -7.96
C SER A 58 1.31 -7.83 -7.73
N TYR A 59 1.05 -9.10 -7.41
CA TYR A 59 2.10 -10.10 -7.28
C TYR A 59 2.88 -10.30 -8.58
N GLY A 60 2.18 -10.40 -9.72
CA GLY A 60 2.80 -10.48 -11.05
C GLY A 60 3.69 -9.27 -11.35
N LEU A 61 3.19 -8.06 -11.11
CA LEU A 61 3.94 -6.81 -11.28
C LEU A 61 5.20 -6.79 -10.39
N LEU A 62 5.10 -7.20 -9.13
CA LEU A 62 6.24 -7.24 -8.21
C LEU A 62 7.32 -8.26 -8.63
N ILE A 63 6.96 -9.28 -9.42
CA ILE A 63 7.95 -10.19 -10.04
C ILE A 63 8.56 -9.59 -11.30
N VAL A 64 7.77 -8.87 -12.09
CA VAL A 64 8.20 -8.32 -13.39
C VAL A 64 9.04 -7.06 -13.23
N ILE A 65 8.67 -6.16 -12.30
CA ILE A 65 9.32 -4.86 -12.07
C ILE A 65 10.85 -4.95 -11.98
N PRO A 66 11.45 -5.79 -11.11
CA PRO A 66 12.92 -5.88 -11.01
C PRO A 66 13.61 -6.39 -12.28
N LYS A 67 12.88 -7.07 -13.18
CA LYS A 67 13.42 -7.65 -14.41
C LYS A 67 13.42 -6.64 -15.57
N VAL A 68 12.43 -5.76 -15.60
CA VAL A 68 12.23 -4.77 -16.69
C VAL A 68 12.81 -3.40 -16.36
N ASP A 69 13.11 -3.11 -15.10
CA ASP A 69 13.72 -1.84 -14.69
C ASP A 69 15.09 -1.62 -15.36
N PRO A 70 15.32 -0.47 -16.04
CA PRO A 70 16.63 -0.14 -16.61
C PRO A 70 17.78 -0.17 -15.58
N ARG A 71 17.46 0.05 -14.29
CA ARG A 71 18.38 -0.03 -13.14
C ARG A 71 18.23 -1.34 -12.36
N LYS A 72 17.89 -2.45 -13.02
CA LYS A 72 17.70 -3.78 -12.39
C LYS A 72 18.81 -4.22 -11.43
N THR A 73 20.08 -3.89 -11.70
CA THR A 73 21.23 -4.23 -10.83
C THR A 73 21.16 -3.57 -9.46
N ASN A 74 20.38 -2.50 -9.31
CA ASN A 74 20.16 -1.88 -8.01
C ASN A 74 19.27 -2.73 -7.10
N TYR A 75 18.38 -3.57 -7.63
CA TYR A 75 17.48 -4.40 -6.80
C TYR A 75 18.23 -5.40 -5.92
N ASP A 76 19.42 -5.85 -6.34
CA ASP A 76 20.27 -6.73 -5.52
C ASP A 76 20.72 -6.01 -4.23
N LYS A 77 20.99 -4.69 -4.33
CA LYS A 77 21.46 -3.85 -3.22
C LYS A 77 20.38 -3.53 -2.18
N PHE A 78 19.09 -3.66 -2.50
CA PHE A 78 17.98 -3.43 -1.57
C PHE A 78 16.94 -4.56 -1.57
N SER A 79 17.37 -5.77 -1.94
CA SER A 79 16.46 -6.91 -2.14
C SER A 79 15.63 -7.26 -0.90
N LYS A 80 16.19 -7.09 0.30
CA LYS A 80 15.45 -7.24 1.57
C LYS A 80 14.32 -6.22 1.69
N SER A 81 14.63 -4.94 1.50
CA SER A 81 13.66 -3.84 1.61
C SER A 81 12.56 -3.97 0.56
N PHE A 82 12.92 -4.33 -0.68
CA PHE A 82 11.97 -4.62 -1.75
C PHE A 82 11.04 -5.79 -1.38
N THR A 83 11.59 -6.89 -0.85
CA THR A 83 10.81 -8.06 -0.42
C THR A 83 9.83 -7.69 0.69
N MET A 84 10.27 -6.92 1.69
CA MET A 84 9.42 -6.51 2.81
C MET A 84 8.27 -5.59 2.35
N ILE A 85 8.56 -4.60 1.50
CA ILE A 85 7.54 -3.73 0.90
C ILE A 85 6.53 -4.58 0.11
N SER A 86 7.02 -5.50 -0.73
CA SER A 86 6.20 -6.40 -1.54
C SER A 86 5.27 -7.26 -0.68
N TYR A 87 5.82 -7.87 0.37
CA TYR A 87 5.06 -8.71 1.30
C TYR A 87 4.00 -7.91 2.05
N SER A 88 4.31 -6.69 2.50
CA SER A 88 3.33 -5.84 3.16
C SER A 88 2.19 -5.42 2.25
N ILE A 89 2.47 -5.09 0.98
CA ILE A 89 1.43 -4.79 -0.02
C ILE A 89 0.50 -6.01 -0.19
N LEU A 90 1.08 -7.19 -0.43
CA LEU A 90 0.29 -8.42 -0.62
C LEU A 90 -0.49 -8.82 0.63
N PHE A 91 0.08 -8.60 1.81
CA PHE A 91 -0.61 -8.86 3.08
C PHE A 91 -1.80 -7.92 3.28
N VAL A 92 -1.67 -6.64 2.92
CA VAL A 92 -2.81 -5.72 2.95
C VAL A 92 -3.90 -6.15 1.97
N LEU A 93 -3.55 -6.54 0.75
CA LEU A 93 -4.53 -7.03 -0.23
C LEU A 93 -5.20 -8.34 0.23
N PHE A 94 -4.46 -9.21 0.92
CA PHE A 94 -5.03 -10.35 1.62
C PHE A 94 -6.06 -9.91 2.67
N LEU A 95 -5.71 -8.98 3.56
CA LEU A 95 -6.64 -8.47 4.58
C LEU A 95 -7.88 -7.81 3.97
N VAL A 96 -7.73 -7.08 2.86
CA VAL A 96 -8.88 -6.51 2.13
C VAL A 96 -9.83 -7.60 1.65
N ASN A 97 -9.33 -8.71 1.10
CA ASN A 97 -10.18 -9.84 0.72
C ASN A 97 -10.90 -10.44 1.94
N ILE A 98 -10.20 -10.61 3.07
CA ILE A 98 -10.81 -11.11 4.31
C ILE A 98 -11.89 -10.16 4.83
N LEU A 99 -11.66 -8.84 4.79
CA LEU A 99 -12.65 -7.85 5.23
C LEU A 99 -13.91 -7.86 4.36
N VAL A 100 -13.76 -7.92 3.03
CA VAL A 100 -14.89 -7.97 2.09
C VAL A 100 -15.68 -9.26 2.26
N LEU A 101 -15.02 -10.41 2.43
CA LEU A 101 -15.69 -11.67 2.72
C LEU A 101 -16.40 -11.64 4.08
N ALA A 102 -15.75 -11.12 5.12
CA ALA A 102 -16.34 -11.04 6.46
C ALA A 102 -17.60 -10.18 6.46
N THR A 103 -17.58 -9.01 5.83
CA THR A 103 -18.79 -8.16 5.77
C THR A 103 -19.89 -8.79 4.93
N ALA A 104 -19.56 -9.44 3.81
CA ALA A 104 -20.53 -10.13 2.98
C ALA A 104 -21.20 -11.33 3.68
N LEU A 105 -20.48 -12.00 4.58
CA LEU A 105 -20.99 -13.07 5.44
C LEU A 105 -21.79 -12.54 6.65
N GLY A 106 -21.95 -11.22 6.79
CA GLY A 106 -22.74 -10.60 7.85
C GLY A 106 -21.98 -10.29 9.13
N TYR A 107 -20.65 -10.43 9.16
CA TYR A 107 -19.86 -10.00 10.31
C TYR A 107 -19.83 -8.48 10.41
N LYS A 108 -20.07 -7.96 11.62
CA LYS A 108 -20.03 -6.52 11.90
C LYS A 108 -18.58 -6.07 12.06
N ILE A 109 -18.03 -5.48 10.99
CA ILE A 109 -16.68 -4.93 10.96
C ILE A 109 -16.77 -3.39 11.02
N PRO A 110 -16.01 -2.71 11.90
CA PRO A 110 -16.00 -1.25 11.97
C PRO A 110 -15.25 -0.68 10.77
N MET A 111 -15.98 -0.39 9.68
CA MET A 111 -15.37 -0.04 8.40
C MET A 111 -14.84 1.40 8.38
N ASN A 112 -15.20 2.21 9.37
CA ASN A 112 -14.62 3.54 9.59
C ASN A 112 -13.22 3.51 10.23
N SER A 113 -12.75 2.36 10.71
CA SER A 113 -11.52 2.24 11.52
C SER A 113 -10.59 1.14 11.00
N ALA A 114 -11.13 -0.02 10.63
CA ALA A 114 -10.30 -1.16 10.22
C ALA A 114 -9.40 -0.85 9.01
N PRO A 115 -9.89 -0.21 7.91
CA PRO A 115 -9.02 0.17 6.79
C PRO A 115 -7.91 1.14 7.20
N ASN A 116 -8.20 2.12 8.08
CA ASN A 116 -7.22 3.11 8.53
C ASN A 116 -6.07 2.45 9.31
N ILE A 117 -6.37 1.45 10.15
CA ILE A 117 -5.34 0.71 10.89
C ILE A 117 -4.48 -0.09 9.92
N ILE A 118 -5.09 -0.80 8.96
CA ILE A 118 -4.37 -1.64 7.99
C ILE A 118 -3.46 -0.79 7.11
N VAL A 119 -3.98 0.30 6.54
CA VAL A 119 -3.21 1.22 5.72
C VAL A 119 -2.16 1.96 6.56
N GLY A 120 -2.49 2.34 7.80
CA GLY A 120 -1.53 2.96 8.72
C GLY A 120 -0.32 2.06 8.99
N ILE A 121 -0.54 0.77 9.28
CA ILE A 121 0.53 -0.22 9.44
C ILE A 121 1.35 -0.35 8.15
N LEU A 122 0.72 -0.34 6.97
CA LEU A 122 1.43 -0.36 5.70
C LEU A 122 2.38 0.83 5.57
N PHE A 123 1.92 2.04 5.91
CA PHE A 123 2.74 3.25 5.90
C PHE A 123 3.91 3.17 6.90
N LEU A 124 3.69 2.59 8.08
CA LEU A 124 4.78 2.32 9.05
C LEU A 124 5.85 1.41 8.44
N VAL A 125 5.44 0.31 7.79
CA VAL A 125 6.40 -0.64 7.20
C VAL A 125 7.13 0.00 6.03
N ILE A 126 6.41 0.61 5.08
CA ILE A 126 7.02 1.28 3.93
C ILE A 126 7.98 2.37 4.41
N GLY A 127 7.57 3.21 5.37
CA GLY A 127 8.40 4.29 5.90
C GLY A 127 9.73 3.82 6.48
N ASN A 128 9.77 2.63 7.11
CA ASN A 128 11.00 2.03 7.63
C ASN A 128 11.94 1.47 6.55
N TYR A 129 11.39 1.01 5.41
CA TYR A 129 12.18 0.42 4.32
C TYR A 129 12.48 1.40 3.18
N LEU A 130 11.75 2.51 3.08
CA LEU A 130 11.93 3.51 2.03
C LEU A 130 13.36 4.08 1.97
N PRO A 131 14.04 4.41 3.09
CA PRO A 131 15.41 4.94 3.07
C PRO A 131 16.46 3.97 2.52
N GLN A 132 16.14 2.67 2.49
CA GLN A 132 17.05 1.61 2.03
C GLN A 132 16.93 1.37 0.51
N CYS A 133 15.86 1.88 -0.12
CA CYS A 133 15.61 1.72 -1.55
C CYS A 133 16.70 2.42 -2.36
N LYS A 134 17.20 1.76 -3.40
CA LYS A 134 18.16 2.36 -4.35
C LYS A 134 17.43 2.97 -5.54
N PRO A 135 18.06 3.93 -6.25
CA PRO A 135 17.47 4.55 -7.43
C PRO A 135 16.96 3.52 -8.43
N ASN A 136 15.68 3.61 -8.76
CA ASN A 136 14.97 2.69 -9.63
C ASN A 136 13.77 3.42 -10.26
N PHE A 137 13.19 2.87 -11.32
CA PHE A 137 12.14 3.53 -12.07
C PHE A 137 10.73 3.19 -11.62
N PHE A 138 10.51 2.35 -10.60
CA PHE A 138 9.18 1.87 -10.19
C PHE A 138 8.75 2.23 -8.76
N ILE A 139 9.69 2.35 -7.82
CA ILE A 139 9.45 2.37 -6.39
C ILE A 139 10.06 3.61 -5.76
N GLY A 140 9.25 4.30 -4.96
CA GLY A 140 9.66 5.52 -4.24
C GLY A 140 9.31 6.80 -4.99
N ILE A 141 9.95 7.90 -4.59
CA ILE A 141 9.72 9.24 -5.13
C ILE A 141 10.64 9.42 -6.34
N ARG A 142 10.05 9.51 -7.53
CA ARG A 142 10.72 9.38 -8.84
C ARG A 142 10.52 10.62 -9.72
N ASN A 143 10.93 11.77 -9.23
CA ASN A 143 11.02 12.99 -10.04
C ASN A 143 12.36 13.04 -10.80
N ALA A 144 12.48 13.95 -11.77
CA ALA A 144 13.66 14.04 -12.65
C ALA A 144 14.99 14.12 -11.87
N TRP A 145 15.00 14.85 -10.75
CA TRP A 145 16.21 15.06 -9.96
C TRP A 145 16.57 13.90 -9.01
N THR A 146 15.59 13.20 -8.44
CA THR A 146 15.87 11.98 -7.65
C THR A 146 16.39 10.86 -8.53
N LEU A 147 15.94 10.79 -9.79
CA LEU A 147 16.45 9.81 -10.74
C LEU A 147 17.84 10.19 -11.25
N SER A 148 18.16 11.48 -11.40
CA SER A 148 19.46 11.91 -11.93
C SER A 148 20.59 11.95 -10.88
N ASN A 149 20.28 12.09 -9.59
CA ASN A 149 21.28 12.24 -8.53
C ASN A 149 21.02 11.30 -7.33
N GLU A 150 21.97 10.39 -7.05
CA GLU A 150 21.84 9.40 -5.97
C GLU A 150 21.80 10.02 -4.56
N GLU A 151 22.46 11.15 -4.34
CA GLU A 151 22.47 11.82 -3.04
C GLU A 151 21.11 12.51 -2.79
N VAL A 152 20.53 13.13 -3.82
CA VAL A 152 19.17 13.68 -3.78
C VAL A 152 18.16 12.56 -3.54
N TRP A 153 18.31 11.41 -4.20
CA TRP A 153 17.50 10.21 -3.94
C TRP A 153 17.59 9.80 -2.47
N ARG A 154 18.80 9.62 -1.94
CA ARG A 154 19.05 9.14 -0.57
C ARG A 154 18.45 10.08 0.47
N LYS A 155 18.70 11.38 0.36
CA LYS A 155 18.15 12.41 1.26
C LYS A 155 16.62 12.44 1.20
N THR A 156 16.05 12.44 -0.01
CA THR A 156 14.59 12.44 -0.23
C THR A 156 13.93 11.22 0.43
N HIS A 157 14.45 10.01 0.19
CA HIS A 157 13.87 8.78 0.71
C HIS A 157 14.07 8.62 2.23
N ARG A 158 15.18 9.14 2.78
CA ARG A 158 15.39 9.19 4.23
C ARG A 158 14.38 10.09 4.94
N PHE A 159 14.12 11.26 4.39
CA PHE A 159 13.11 12.17 4.92
C PHE A 159 11.71 11.58 4.76
N SER A 160 11.39 11.10 3.57
CA SER A 160 10.07 10.56 3.24
C SER A 160 9.74 9.30 4.05
N GLY A 161 10.76 8.50 4.40
CA GLY A 161 10.58 7.38 5.32
C GLY A 161 10.03 7.83 6.69
N LYS A 162 10.55 8.93 7.25
CA LYS A 162 10.03 9.52 8.50
C LYS A 162 8.62 10.05 8.32
N VAL A 163 8.34 10.75 7.21
CA VAL A 163 7.00 11.25 6.89
C VAL A 163 6.00 10.10 6.83
N PHE A 164 6.35 9.00 6.16
CA PHE A 164 5.48 7.82 6.04
C PHE A 164 5.23 7.15 7.39
N VAL A 165 6.23 7.07 8.27
CA VAL A 165 6.03 6.59 9.64
C VAL A 165 5.06 7.49 10.41
N ILE A 166 5.24 8.82 10.35
CA ILE A 166 4.34 9.78 11.01
C ILE A 166 2.91 9.64 10.45
N VAL A 167 2.76 9.57 9.13
CA VAL A 167 1.47 9.34 8.46
C VAL A 167 0.81 8.05 8.94
N GLY A 168 1.57 6.96 9.04
CA GLY A 168 1.06 5.68 9.54
C GLY A 168 0.56 5.76 10.98
N LEU A 169 1.28 6.48 11.85
CA LEU A 169 0.84 6.75 13.22
C LEU A 169 -0.42 7.63 13.25
N MET A 170 -0.46 8.70 12.46
CA MET A 170 -1.63 9.58 12.37
C MET A 170 -2.86 8.83 11.86
N MET A 171 -2.70 7.94 10.88
CA MET A 171 -3.76 7.06 10.38
C MET A 171 -4.33 6.17 11.49
N ILE A 172 -3.46 5.54 12.29
CA ILE A 172 -3.89 4.70 13.41
C ILE A 172 -4.58 5.53 14.50
N ILE A 173 -4.04 6.71 14.84
CA ILE A 173 -4.63 7.60 15.85
C ILE A 173 -5.95 8.20 15.37
N SER A 174 -6.14 8.36 14.05
CA SER A 174 -7.37 8.93 13.47
C SER A 174 -8.63 8.14 13.81
N ILE A 175 -8.51 6.89 14.29
CA ILE A 175 -9.67 6.10 14.73
C ILE A 175 -10.43 6.75 15.89
N PHE A 176 -9.75 7.56 16.70
CA PHE A 176 -10.33 8.30 17.83
C PHE A 176 -10.96 9.64 17.40
N ALA A 177 -10.79 10.07 16.15
CA ALA A 177 -11.40 11.29 15.65
C ALA A 177 -12.91 11.11 15.40
N PRO A 178 -13.71 12.19 15.42
CA PRO A 178 -15.14 12.13 15.07
C PRO A 178 -15.36 11.55 13.67
N ALA A 179 -16.33 10.65 13.53
CA ALA A 179 -16.59 9.94 12.27
C ALA A 179 -16.77 10.87 11.06
N ALA A 180 -17.47 12.00 11.24
CA ALA A 180 -17.69 13.00 10.19
C ALA A 180 -16.40 13.64 9.65
N LEU A 181 -15.32 13.67 10.44
CA LEU A 181 -14.05 14.28 10.06
C LEU A 181 -13.03 13.27 9.54
N LYS A 182 -13.19 11.97 9.82
CA LYS A 182 -12.19 10.94 9.50
C LYS A 182 -11.80 10.94 8.02
N SER A 183 -12.77 11.00 7.09
CA SER A 183 -12.49 10.99 5.65
C SER A 183 -11.70 12.22 5.20
N PHE A 184 -12.05 13.42 5.71
CA PHE A 184 -11.34 14.66 5.41
C PHE A 184 -9.93 14.69 6.00
N LEU A 185 -9.79 14.26 7.26
CA LEU A 185 -8.49 14.09 7.92
C LEU A 185 -7.61 13.15 7.12
N MET A 186 -8.18 12.06 6.62
CA MET A 186 -7.42 11.08 5.87
C MET A 186 -6.89 11.62 4.55
N LEU A 187 -7.76 12.27 3.79
CA LEU A 187 -7.37 12.94 2.56
C LEU A 187 -6.31 14.02 2.81
N GLY A 188 -6.49 14.83 3.85
CA GLY A 188 -5.54 15.88 4.25
C GLY A 188 -4.17 15.33 4.64
N ILE A 189 -4.11 14.23 5.41
CA ILE A 189 -2.85 13.56 5.79
C ILE A 189 -2.12 13.09 4.53
N ILE A 190 -2.82 12.44 3.59
CA ILE A 190 -2.21 11.92 2.37
C ILE A 190 -1.70 13.05 1.48
N ILE A 191 -2.53 14.05 1.21
CA ILE A 191 -2.15 15.22 0.38
C ILE A 191 -0.97 15.94 1.02
N GLY A 192 -1.02 16.18 2.34
CA GLY A 192 0.05 16.83 3.09
C GLY A 192 1.37 16.05 3.01
N ALA A 193 1.32 14.73 3.13
CA ALA A 193 2.50 13.87 3.00
C ALA A 193 3.11 13.90 1.59
N VAL A 194 2.27 13.84 0.55
CA VAL A 194 2.71 13.94 -0.84
C VAL A 194 3.35 15.31 -1.09
N ALA A 195 2.67 16.40 -0.71
CA ALA A 195 3.20 17.75 -0.86
C ALA A 195 4.54 17.91 -0.12
N LEU A 196 4.62 17.48 1.14
CA LEU A 196 5.81 17.60 1.97
C LEU A 196 7.00 16.83 1.39
N THR A 197 6.78 15.61 0.92
CA THR A 197 7.86 14.79 0.32
C THR A 197 8.32 15.32 -1.03
N MET A 198 7.41 15.83 -1.86
CA MET A 198 7.73 16.45 -3.15
C MET A 198 8.49 17.78 -2.98
N LEU A 199 8.00 18.66 -2.10
CA LEU A 199 8.65 19.93 -1.80
C LEU A 199 10.05 19.71 -1.22
N TYR A 200 10.18 18.80 -0.24
CA TYR A 200 11.48 18.45 0.31
C TYR A 200 12.44 17.95 -0.77
N SER A 201 11.95 17.08 -1.66
CA SER A 201 12.77 16.56 -2.76
C SER A 201 13.31 17.69 -3.65
N TYR A 202 12.48 18.69 -3.97
CA TYR A 202 12.90 19.85 -4.75
C TYR A 202 13.92 20.74 -4.02
N PHE A 203 13.72 21.01 -2.72
CA PHE A 203 14.69 21.80 -1.94
C PHE A 203 16.04 21.11 -1.80
N VAL A 204 16.04 19.79 -1.61
CA VAL A 204 17.29 19.01 -1.61
C VAL A 204 17.96 19.11 -2.97
N TYR A 205 17.21 18.94 -4.06
CA TYR A 205 17.78 19.10 -5.41
C TYR A 205 18.46 20.45 -5.60
N LYS A 206 17.77 21.56 -5.27
CA LYS A 206 18.34 22.90 -5.34
C LYS A 206 19.65 23.03 -4.57
N LYS A 207 19.64 22.55 -3.34
CA LYS A 207 20.82 22.56 -2.46
C LYS A 207 22.00 21.75 -3.02
N GLU A 208 21.75 20.54 -3.51
CA GLU A 208 22.82 19.68 -4.05
C GLU A 208 23.35 20.17 -5.40
N MET A 209 22.55 20.92 -6.17
CA MET A 209 22.96 21.50 -7.46
C MET A 209 23.49 22.93 -7.36
N GLY A 210 23.40 23.57 -6.19
CA GLY A 210 23.87 24.94 -5.97
C GLY A 210 23.02 26.01 -6.67
N ILE A 211 21.71 25.79 -6.81
CA ILE A 211 20.74 26.69 -7.48
C ILE A 211 19.58 27.13 -6.57
#